data_AF-A0A075V9Q6-F1
#
_entry.id   AF-A0A075V9Q6-F1
#
_cell.length_a   1.000
_cell.length_b   1.000
_cell.length_c   1.000
_cell.angle_alpha   90.00
_cell.angle_beta   90.00
_cell.angle_gamma   90.00
#
_symmetry.space_group_name_H-M   'P 1'
#
loop_
_entity.id
_entity.type
_entity.pdbx_description
1 polymer ?
#
loop_
_entity_poly.entity_id
_entity_poly.type
_entity_poly.pdbx_seq_one_letter_code
_entity_poly.pdbx_strand_id
1 'polypeptide(L)'
;MPLPPPGAAPLPPPQIGAPVPFRPGAVGPPQLPYGPRFAQPAFAPYGGYQAKKSNGGVIAAVAIVAVMAVMGGLLMVITIANGKSKHVADVGYSSYSATSTSDYTTTSDTASSTTTATSSRDSTGTRETSAGSTRETSASRAPSGPQPHHKLADNPLWLDSQVGLPNQPCNLSRWANNPDAAAAFFESARPCLDSVWQQVMNYTKLPFRVPTVKYPSGKNWSSPCGDASGGSVAAFYCSQNETLYMPYEGLQVSQYGNRPGVYLAVFAHEYAHHIQALSGISEAYWDARYEAGTDSAAGLEMSRRNELSAQCLSGTFLGSTVGRGGSVDQAMYRDAWQTQDRGDHNGGPRDHGSDAHAVSWWQHGAQKNRMFQCNTWAAKSADVS
;
A
#
# COMPACT_ATOMS: atom_id res chain seq x y z
N MET A 1 0.00 -25.39 6.12
CA MET A 1 -1.27 -25.59 5.39
C MET A 1 -0.90 -25.75 3.92
N PRO A 2 -1.43 -26.75 3.21
CA PRO A 2 -1.19 -26.88 1.78
C PRO A 2 -1.71 -25.63 1.04
N LEU A 3 -1.01 -25.21 -0.01
CA LEU A 3 -1.43 -24.12 -0.88
C LEU A 3 -2.88 -24.33 -1.32
N PRO A 4 -3.78 -23.32 -1.27
CA PRO A 4 -4.93 -23.37 -2.14
C PRO A 4 -4.38 -23.51 -3.57
N PRO A 5 -4.89 -24.44 -4.39
CA PRO A 5 -4.44 -24.57 -5.77
C PRO A 5 -4.53 -23.19 -6.41
N PRO A 6 -3.54 -22.78 -7.23
CA PRO A 6 -3.60 -21.50 -7.90
C PRO A 6 -4.98 -21.38 -8.52
N GLY A 7 -5.69 -20.30 -8.20
CA GLY A 7 -6.97 -20.04 -8.81
C GLY A 7 -6.84 -20.28 -10.31
N ALA A 8 -7.73 -21.11 -10.88
CA ALA A 8 -7.81 -21.35 -12.32
C ALA A 8 -7.52 -20.05 -13.08
N ALA A 9 -6.75 -20.16 -14.17
CA ALA A 9 -6.27 -19.03 -14.95
C ALA A 9 -7.33 -17.92 -15.00
N PRO A 10 -6.97 -16.67 -14.65
CA PRO A 10 -7.93 -15.58 -14.61
C PRO A 10 -8.65 -15.46 -15.94
N LEU A 11 -9.92 -15.05 -15.87
CA LEU A 11 -10.76 -14.95 -17.05
C LEU A 11 -10.06 -14.07 -18.10
N PRO A 12 -10.18 -14.40 -19.40
CA PRO A 12 -9.63 -13.56 -20.44
C PRO A 12 -10.17 -12.12 -20.27
N PRO A 13 -9.42 -11.11 -20.76
CA PRO A 13 -9.91 -9.73 -20.77
C PRO A 13 -11.36 -9.71 -21.27
N PRO A 14 -12.26 -8.95 -20.63
CA PRO A 14 -13.62 -8.84 -21.13
C PRO A 14 -13.56 -8.48 -22.61
N GLN A 15 -14.38 -9.15 -23.44
CA GLN A 15 -14.50 -8.80 -24.86
C GLN A 15 -15.06 -7.37 -24.92
N ILE A 16 -14.17 -6.38 -24.98
CA ILE A 16 -14.54 -4.98 -25.15
C ILE A 16 -14.86 -4.86 -26.64
N GLY A 17 -16.13 -4.64 -26.99
CA GLY A 17 -16.48 -4.16 -28.33
C GLY A 17 -15.63 -2.93 -28.65
N ALA A 18 -15.29 -2.71 -29.93
CA ALA A 18 -14.42 -1.61 -30.35
C ALA A 18 -14.70 -0.34 -29.54
N PRO A 19 -13.67 0.32 -28.99
CA PRO A 19 -13.86 1.48 -28.12
C PRO A 19 -14.78 2.47 -28.82
N VAL A 20 -15.84 2.89 -28.13
CA VAL A 20 -16.66 4.01 -28.60
C VAL A 20 -15.68 5.18 -28.74
N PRO A 21 -15.51 5.76 -29.95
CA PRO A 21 -14.52 6.81 -30.15
C PRO A 21 -14.78 7.93 -29.15
N PHE A 22 -13.79 8.17 -28.28
CA PHE A 22 -13.78 9.33 -27.42
C PHE A 22 -13.91 10.57 -28.31
N ARG A 23 -15.04 11.28 -28.23
CA ARG A 23 -15.20 12.58 -28.88
C ARG A 23 -14.53 13.61 -27.99
N PRO A 24 -13.39 14.21 -28.39
CA PRO A 24 -12.82 15.33 -27.65
C PRO A 24 -13.68 16.55 -27.99
N GLY A 25 -14.67 16.83 -27.15
CA GLY A 25 -15.64 17.88 -27.45
C GLY A 25 -16.83 17.92 -26.51
N ALA A 26 -16.57 18.11 -25.23
CA ALA A 26 -17.42 18.83 -24.27
C ALA A 26 -16.66 18.78 -22.93
N VAL A 27 -16.32 19.96 -22.39
CA VAL A 27 -15.96 20.22 -20.99
C VAL A 27 -15.62 18.96 -20.17
N GLY A 28 -14.32 18.76 -19.92
CA GLY A 28 -13.89 17.85 -18.85
C GLY A 28 -14.66 18.19 -17.57
N PRO A 29 -14.99 17.19 -16.74
CA PRO A 29 -15.67 17.45 -15.47
C PRO A 29 -14.90 18.54 -14.72
N PRO A 30 -15.59 19.43 -13.99
CA PRO A 30 -14.92 20.45 -13.20
C PRO A 30 -13.85 19.77 -12.33
N GLN A 31 -12.64 20.30 -12.41
CA GLN A 31 -11.53 19.98 -11.53
C GLN A 31 -12.03 20.19 -10.10
N LEU A 32 -12.35 19.10 -9.40
CA LEU A 32 -12.65 19.18 -7.98
C LEU A 32 -11.33 19.14 -7.22
N PRO A 33 -11.19 19.95 -6.16
CA PRO A 33 -9.95 20.07 -5.43
C PRO A 33 -9.51 18.69 -4.98
N TYR A 34 -8.21 18.45 -5.10
CA TYR A 34 -7.47 17.42 -4.37
C TYR A 34 -8.24 17.07 -3.09
N GLY A 35 -8.57 15.78 -2.93
CA GLY A 35 -8.95 15.26 -1.62
C GLY A 35 -7.98 15.87 -0.61
N PRO A 36 -8.46 16.30 0.57
CA PRO A 36 -7.67 17.13 1.46
C PRO A 36 -6.29 16.52 1.59
N ARG A 37 -5.27 17.38 1.47
CA ARG A 37 -3.99 17.08 2.09
C ARG A 37 -4.34 16.80 3.54
N PHE A 38 -4.48 15.54 3.90
CA PHE A 38 -4.19 15.15 5.24
C PHE A 38 -2.73 15.59 5.37
N ALA A 39 -2.49 16.63 6.18
CA ALA A 39 -1.25 16.66 6.91
C ALA A 39 -1.27 15.32 7.63
N GLN A 40 -0.68 14.29 7.01
CA GLN A 40 -0.53 12.98 7.58
C GLN A 40 0.07 13.29 8.95
N PRO A 41 -0.65 13.02 10.06
CA PRO A 41 -0.11 13.29 11.37
C PRO A 41 1.26 12.65 11.39
N ALA A 42 2.27 13.37 11.89
CA ALA A 42 3.58 12.78 12.13
C ALA A 42 3.31 11.47 12.87
N PHE A 43 3.54 10.34 12.19
CA PHE A 43 3.27 9.05 12.78
C PHE A 43 4.18 8.98 14.00
N ALA A 44 3.56 8.97 15.19
CA ALA A 44 4.28 8.53 16.35
C ALA A 44 4.61 7.05 16.06
N PRO A 45 5.89 6.67 15.94
CA PRO A 45 6.24 5.30 15.62
C PRO A 45 5.63 4.36 16.66
N TYR A 46 5.15 3.20 16.21
CA TYR A 46 4.81 2.13 17.12
C TYR A 46 6.08 1.73 17.87
N GLY A 47 6.18 2.18 19.13
CA GLY A 47 7.33 1.90 19.99
C GLY A 47 8.45 2.94 19.90
N GLY A 48 8.43 3.90 20.84
CA GLY A 48 9.60 4.26 21.64
C GLY A 48 10.88 4.82 20.98
N TYR A 49 10.94 5.13 19.69
CA TYR A 49 12.14 5.74 19.11
C TYR A 49 12.16 7.26 19.29
N GLN A 50 12.94 7.72 20.28
CA GLN A 50 13.38 9.10 20.40
C GLN A 50 14.57 9.31 19.45
N ALA A 51 14.41 10.19 18.46
CA ALA A 51 15.48 10.56 17.54
C ALA A 51 16.68 11.15 18.32
N LYS A 52 17.88 10.61 18.08
CA LYS A 52 19.13 11.12 18.66
C LYS A 52 19.47 12.45 17.96
N LYS A 53 19.40 13.58 18.67
CA LYS A 53 19.83 14.90 18.16
C LYS A 53 21.28 14.82 17.68
N SER A 54 21.53 15.10 16.41
CA SER A 54 22.88 15.35 15.88
C SER A 54 23.03 16.83 15.51
N ASN A 55 24.11 17.45 15.97
CA ASN A 55 24.40 18.87 15.76
C ASN A 55 25.08 19.12 14.40
N GLY A 56 24.50 18.62 13.31
CA GLY A 56 25.09 18.70 11.95
C GLY A 56 24.66 19.92 11.11
N GLY A 57 23.75 20.75 11.62
CA GLY A 57 23.00 21.74 10.81
C GLY A 57 23.77 22.95 10.27
N VAL A 58 25.04 23.16 10.63
CA VAL A 58 25.79 24.36 10.23
C VAL A 58 26.72 24.14 9.03
N ILE A 59 27.10 22.89 8.72
CA ILE A 59 28.12 22.61 7.69
C ILE A 59 27.50 22.44 6.28
N ALA A 60 26.23 22.02 6.18
CA ALA A 60 25.58 21.76 4.89
C ALA A 60 25.17 23.04 4.12
N ALA A 61 24.91 24.15 4.82
CA ALA A 61 24.42 25.39 4.21
C ALA A 61 25.50 26.11 3.35
N VAL A 62 26.79 25.91 3.65
CA VAL A 62 27.89 26.57 2.93
C VAL A 62 28.21 25.86 1.61
N ALA A 63 27.96 24.55 1.50
CA ALA A 63 28.25 23.78 0.29
C ALA A 63 27.23 23.97 -0.83
N ILE A 64 25.95 24.22 -0.49
CA ILE A 64 24.85 24.36 -1.48
C ILE A 64 24.95 25.68 -2.26
N VAL A 65 25.46 26.75 -1.64
CA VAL A 65 25.61 28.06 -2.29
C VAL A 65 26.72 28.04 -3.35
N ALA A 66 27.75 27.21 -3.20
CA ALA A 66 28.88 27.14 -4.15
C ALA A 66 28.53 26.39 -5.45
N VAL A 67 27.62 25.40 -5.40
CA VAL A 67 27.26 24.57 -6.57
C VAL A 67 26.27 25.28 -7.50
N MET A 68 25.39 26.12 -6.94
CA MET A 68 24.39 26.89 -7.72
C MET A 68 25.02 27.99 -8.59
N ALA A 69 26.23 28.45 -8.27
CA ALA A 69 26.94 29.47 -9.05
C ALA A 69 27.61 28.92 -10.32
N VAL A 70 27.88 27.61 -10.40
CA VAL A 70 28.59 26.99 -11.54
C VAL A 70 27.60 26.46 -12.60
N MET A 71 26.37 26.13 -12.22
CA MET A 71 25.35 25.57 -13.13
C MET A 71 24.52 26.63 -13.88
N GLY A 72 24.63 27.91 -13.51
CA GLY A 72 23.90 29.01 -14.15
C GLY A 72 24.52 29.53 -15.47
N GLY A 73 25.64 28.96 -15.92
CA GLY A 73 26.43 29.45 -17.05
C GLY A 73 26.20 28.77 -18.40
N LEU A 74 25.31 27.77 -18.52
CA LEU A 74 25.08 27.09 -19.81
C LEU A 74 23.60 26.80 -20.06
N LEU A 75 22.94 27.75 -20.74
CA LEU A 75 21.77 27.47 -21.56
C LEU A 75 22.00 28.11 -22.93
N MET A 76 22.17 27.31 -23.99
CA MET A 76 21.63 27.65 -25.30
C MET A 76 21.69 26.51 -26.34
N VAL A 77 20.54 26.28 -26.99
CA VAL A 77 20.33 25.84 -28.41
C VAL A 77 20.35 24.31 -28.67
N ILE A 78 19.20 23.70 -29.01
CA ILE A 78 18.64 23.47 -30.37
C ILE A 78 17.19 22.92 -30.27
N THR A 79 16.34 23.35 -31.18
CA THR A 79 14.94 22.91 -31.40
C THR A 79 14.80 21.98 -32.63
N ILE A 80 13.65 21.29 -32.69
CA ILE A 80 12.83 20.84 -33.85
C ILE A 80 12.77 19.33 -34.22
N ALA A 81 11.53 18.82 -34.06
CA ALA A 81 10.72 17.84 -34.82
C ALA A 81 11.09 16.34 -34.94
N ASN A 82 10.14 15.48 -34.55
CA ASN A 82 9.20 14.85 -35.51
C ASN A 82 8.07 14.07 -34.81
N GLY A 83 6.85 14.26 -35.30
CA GLY A 83 5.68 13.50 -34.88
C GLY A 83 5.64 12.10 -35.51
N LYS A 84 5.20 11.12 -34.71
CA LYS A 84 4.54 9.90 -35.17
C LYS A 84 3.57 9.45 -34.08
N SER A 85 2.28 9.40 -34.41
CA SER A 85 1.27 8.67 -33.66
C SER A 85 1.76 7.23 -33.46
N LYS A 86 1.95 6.82 -32.21
CA LYS A 86 2.26 5.43 -31.87
C LYS A 86 1.09 4.86 -31.10
N HIS A 87 0.43 3.90 -31.72
CA HIS A 87 -0.46 2.95 -31.07
C HIS A 87 0.28 2.33 -29.88
N VAL A 88 -0.32 2.39 -28.70
CA VAL A 88 0.22 1.74 -27.50
C VAL A 88 -0.30 0.30 -27.51
N ALA A 89 0.47 -0.58 -28.14
CA ALA A 89 0.39 -2.02 -27.97
C ALA A 89 1.69 -2.48 -27.31
N ASP A 90 1.54 -3.36 -26.32
CA ASP A 90 2.60 -4.10 -25.60
C ASP A 90 3.75 -3.27 -25.02
N VAL A 91 3.52 -2.69 -23.83
CA VAL A 91 4.64 -2.49 -22.90
C VAL A 91 5.07 -3.87 -22.39
N GLY A 92 6.16 -4.37 -22.97
CA GLY A 92 6.70 -5.69 -22.74
C GLY A 92 6.96 -5.97 -21.26
N TYR A 93 6.31 -7.00 -20.74
CA TYR A 93 6.52 -7.53 -19.41
C TYR A 93 7.91 -8.19 -19.32
N SER A 94 8.80 -7.59 -18.53
CA SER A 94 9.97 -8.32 -18.02
C SER A 94 9.52 -9.16 -16.84
N SER A 95 9.15 -10.42 -17.07
CA SER A 95 8.94 -11.38 -16.00
C SER A 95 10.27 -11.58 -15.25
N TYR A 96 10.35 -11.17 -13.99
CA TYR A 96 11.47 -11.53 -13.14
C TYR A 96 11.28 -12.97 -12.64
N SER A 97 12.30 -13.80 -12.87
CA SER A 97 12.48 -15.09 -12.23
C SER A 97 12.97 -14.89 -10.80
N ALA A 98 12.30 -15.51 -9.82
CA ALA A 98 12.72 -15.53 -8.43
C ALA A 98 14.10 -16.22 -8.32
N THR A 99 15.13 -15.47 -7.95
CA THR A 99 16.44 -16.06 -7.61
C THR A 99 16.37 -16.62 -6.20
N SER A 100 16.36 -17.95 -6.09
CA SER A 100 16.58 -18.65 -4.82
C SER A 100 18.03 -18.47 -4.38
N THR A 101 18.26 -17.82 -3.24
CA THR A 101 19.54 -17.86 -2.53
C THR A 101 19.55 -19.06 -1.59
N SER A 102 20.29 -20.10 -1.98
CA SER A 102 20.83 -21.09 -1.06
C SER A 102 22.22 -20.66 -0.59
N ASP A 103 22.59 -21.14 0.59
CA ASP A 103 23.90 -21.10 1.23
C ASP A 103 24.28 -19.82 2.00
N TYR A 104 24.03 -19.86 3.31
CA TYR A 104 24.92 -19.24 4.29
C TYR A 104 25.28 -20.26 5.37
N THR A 105 26.52 -20.73 5.28
CA THR A 105 27.22 -21.52 6.31
C THR A 105 27.40 -20.65 7.56
N THR A 106 26.99 -21.18 8.71
CA THR A 106 27.19 -20.55 10.02
C THR A 106 28.60 -20.84 10.51
N THR A 107 29.43 -19.82 10.68
CA THR A 107 30.67 -19.91 11.45
C THR A 107 30.42 -19.29 12.81
N SER A 108 30.46 -20.13 13.85
CA SER A 108 30.42 -19.73 15.25
C SER A 108 31.81 -19.24 15.67
N ASP A 109 31.89 -18.02 16.20
CA ASP A 109 33.06 -17.58 16.97
C ASP A 109 32.67 -17.43 18.45
N THR A 110 33.25 -18.34 19.23
CA THR A 110 33.26 -18.34 20.70
C THR A 110 34.42 -17.48 21.15
N ALA A 111 34.15 -16.41 21.90
CA ALA A 111 35.16 -15.68 22.66
C ALA A 111 34.90 -15.88 24.16
N SER A 112 35.67 -16.79 24.74
CA SER A 112 35.88 -16.92 26.18
C SER A 112 36.51 -15.66 26.75
N SER A 113 36.03 -15.21 27.91
CA SER A 113 36.83 -14.41 28.84
C SER A 113 36.51 -14.84 30.27
N THR A 114 37.52 -15.46 30.87
CA THR A 114 37.62 -15.91 32.25
C THR A 114 37.98 -14.72 33.14
N THR A 115 37.32 -14.56 34.30
CA THR A 115 37.96 -13.88 35.44
C THR A 115 37.58 -14.52 36.78
N THR A 116 38.64 -14.65 37.57
CA THR A 116 38.88 -15.36 38.80
C THR A 116 38.18 -14.74 40.01
N ALA A 117 37.72 -15.60 40.93
CA ALA A 117 37.25 -15.24 42.26
C ALA A 117 38.42 -15.03 43.24
N THR A 118 38.37 -13.97 44.04
CA THR A 118 39.21 -13.81 45.24
C THR A 118 38.36 -13.25 46.38
N SER A 119 38.29 -14.00 47.49
CA SER A 119 37.76 -13.56 48.77
C SER A 119 38.83 -12.88 49.61
N SER A 120 38.46 -11.80 50.32
CA SER A 120 39.14 -11.38 51.55
C SER A 120 38.19 -10.61 52.47
N ARG A 121 38.51 -10.71 53.76
CA ARG A 121 37.68 -10.55 54.96
C ARG A 121 37.62 -9.11 55.52
N ASP A 122 36.50 -8.88 56.22
CA ASP A 122 36.31 -8.18 57.51
C ASP A 122 36.47 -6.64 57.61
N SER A 123 35.38 -5.98 58.02
CA SER A 123 35.35 -4.97 59.09
C SER A 123 33.92 -4.50 59.39
N THR A 124 33.61 -4.54 60.69
CA THR A 124 32.39 -4.19 61.39
C THR A 124 31.94 -2.73 61.19
N GLY A 125 30.64 -2.50 61.02
CA GLY A 125 30.04 -1.16 61.02
C GLY A 125 28.51 -1.23 60.99
N THR A 126 27.91 -1.22 62.18
CA THR A 126 26.46 -1.15 62.44
C THR A 126 25.78 0.04 61.74
N ARG A 127 24.75 -0.24 60.93
CA ARG A 127 23.64 0.70 60.69
C ARG A 127 22.39 -0.05 60.22
N GLU A 128 21.35 -0.04 61.03
CA GLU A 128 19.99 -0.40 60.64
C GLU A 128 19.48 0.52 59.53
N THR A 129 18.87 -0.03 58.47
CA THR A 129 17.49 0.30 58.03
C THR A 129 17.13 -0.31 56.67
N SER A 130 15.89 -0.80 56.60
CA SER A 130 15.05 -1.10 55.43
C SER A 130 15.35 -2.30 54.53
N ALA A 131 14.45 -3.27 54.61
CA ALA A 131 14.22 -4.33 53.64
C ALA A 131 13.97 -3.74 52.24
N GLY A 132 14.96 -3.88 51.35
CA GLY A 132 14.83 -3.62 49.92
C GLY A 132 14.25 -4.84 49.23
N SER A 133 12.97 -4.75 48.84
CA SER A 133 12.34 -5.68 47.92
C SER A 133 13.08 -5.64 46.58
N THR A 134 13.80 -6.71 46.25
CA THR A 134 14.38 -6.91 44.92
C THR A 134 13.25 -7.09 43.92
N ARG A 135 12.88 -6.01 43.23
CA ARG A 135 11.98 -6.04 42.08
C ARG A 135 12.72 -6.70 40.92
N GLU A 136 12.43 -8.00 40.70
CA GLU A 136 12.78 -8.67 39.46
C GLU A 136 12.21 -7.87 38.29
N THR A 137 13.10 -7.28 37.50
CA THR A 137 12.75 -6.74 36.19
C THR A 137 12.38 -7.91 35.30
N SER A 138 11.07 -8.20 35.22
CA SER A 138 10.51 -9.07 34.19
C SER A 138 10.91 -8.52 32.82
N ALA A 139 11.85 -9.19 32.17
CA ALA A 139 12.13 -8.97 30.75
C ALA A 139 10.83 -9.20 29.97
N SER A 140 10.36 -8.16 29.27
CA SER A 140 9.18 -8.24 28.42
C SER A 140 9.37 -9.37 27.42
N ARG A 141 8.56 -10.42 27.53
CA ARG A 141 8.57 -11.56 26.61
C ARG A 141 8.22 -11.04 25.21
N ALA A 142 9.10 -11.26 24.24
CA ALA A 142 8.84 -10.92 22.85
C ALA A 142 7.47 -11.49 22.40
N PRO A 143 6.67 -10.73 21.64
CA PRO A 143 5.33 -11.13 21.27
C PRO A 143 5.33 -12.50 20.58
N SER A 144 4.54 -13.42 21.11
CA SER A 144 4.36 -14.75 20.52
C SER A 144 3.36 -14.67 19.36
N GLY A 145 3.83 -14.71 18.12
CA GLY A 145 3.00 -14.75 16.92
C GLY A 145 3.71 -14.22 15.67
N PRO A 146 3.12 -14.39 14.47
CA PRO A 146 3.57 -13.72 13.25
C PRO A 146 3.79 -12.22 13.49
N GLN A 147 4.92 -11.69 13.03
CA GLN A 147 5.27 -10.27 13.16
C GLN A 147 5.25 -9.59 11.79
N PRO A 148 4.92 -8.30 11.72
CA PRO A 148 5.12 -7.53 10.50
C PRO A 148 6.61 -7.51 10.13
N HIS A 149 6.92 -7.47 8.84
CA HIS A 149 8.28 -7.37 8.34
C HIS A 149 8.46 -6.01 7.65
N HIS A 150 9.22 -5.10 8.26
CA HIS A 150 9.34 -3.71 7.79
C HIS A 150 10.33 -3.66 6.61
N LYS A 151 9.89 -4.17 5.46
CA LYS A 151 10.63 -4.31 4.22
C LYS A 151 9.73 -3.89 3.06
N LEU A 152 10.35 -3.33 2.02
CA LEU A 152 9.69 -2.95 0.77
C LEU A 152 9.70 -4.12 -0.23
N ALA A 153 10.67 -4.15 -1.15
CA ALA A 153 10.77 -5.16 -2.20
C ALA A 153 10.96 -6.60 -1.68
N ASP A 154 11.62 -6.76 -0.54
CA ASP A 154 11.94 -8.07 0.06
C ASP A 154 10.94 -8.51 1.15
N ASN A 155 9.74 -7.92 1.19
CA ASN A 155 8.70 -8.33 2.12
C ASN A 155 8.21 -9.77 1.83
N PRO A 156 8.00 -10.64 2.83
CA PRO A 156 7.48 -12.00 2.64
C PRO A 156 6.19 -12.10 1.83
N LEU A 157 5.39 -11.04 1.77
CA LEU A 157 4.21 -10.94 0.91
C LEU A 157 4.54 -11.21 -0.57
N TRP A 158 5.75 -10.88 -1.03
CA TRP A 158 6.15 -10.91 -2.44
C TRP A 158 7.01 -12.11 -2.83
N LEU A 159 7.60 -12.83 -1.87
CA LEU A 159 8.75 -13.69 -2.18
C LEU A 159 8.39 -15.02 -2.83
N ASP A 160 7.16 -15.51 -2.64
CA ASP A 160 6.72 -16.78 -3.22
C ASP A 160 5.94 -16.55 -4.51
N SER A 161 6.53 -16.99 -5.63
CA SER A 161 5.96 -16.88 -6.98
C SER A 161 4.66 -17.67 -7.19
N GLN A 162 4.34 -18.61 -6.30
CA GLN A 162 3.16 -19.46 -6.39
C GLN A 162 1.96 -18.89 -5.63
N VAL A 163 2.18 -17.90 -4.75
CA VAL A 163 1.11 -17.36 -3.90
C VAL A 163 0.24 -16.38 -4.69
N GLY A 164 -1.06 -16.63 -4.65
CA GLY A 164 -2.12 -15.76 -5.15
C GLY A 164 -3.36 -15.90 -4.27
N LEU A 165 -4.40 -15.12 -4.56
CA LEU A 165 -5.67 -15.26 -3.85
C LEU A 165 -6.38 -16.54 -4.35
N PRO A 166 -6.94 -17.34 -3.43
CA PRO A 166 -7.77 -18.48 -3.82
C PRO A 166 -8.98 -18.00 -4.60
N ASN A 167 -9.39 -18.76 -5.62
CA ASN A 167 -10.66 -18.49 -6.27
C ASN A 167 -11.81 -18.86 -5.34
N GLN A 168 -12.73 -17.93 -5.12
CA GLN A 168 -13.92 -18.19 -4.31
C GLN A 168 -15.13 -17.39 -4.78
N PRO A 169 -16.35 -17.92 -4.60
CA PRO A 169 -17.57 -17.14 -4.79
C PRO A 169 -17.65 -16.01 -3.77
N CYS A 170 -18.18 -14.86 -4.22
CA CYS A 170 -18.51 -13.73 -3.35
C CYS A 170 -19.94 -13.29 -3.55
N ASN A 171 -20.74 -13.37 -2.48
CA ASN A 171 -22.15 -13.01 -2.48
C ASN A 171 -22.32 -11.64 -1.83
N LEU A 172 -22.48 -10.64 -2.68
CA LEU A 172 -22.64 -9.24 -2.30
C LEU A 172 -24.13 -8.86 -2.29
N SER A 173 -24.52 -8.05 -1.31
CA SER A 173 -25.77 -7.30 -1.33
C SER A 173 -25.88 -6.50 -2.63
N ARG A 174 -27.09 -6.29 -3.12
CA ARG A 174 -27.30 -5.53 -4.35
C ARG A 174 -26.94 -4.05 -4.14
N TRP A 175 -26.15 -3.48 -5.04
CA TRP A 175 -25.87 -2.05 -5.05
C TRP A 175 -27.12 -1.22 -5.41
N ALA A 176 -27.26 -0.08 -4.75
CA ALA A 176 -28.12 1.02 -5.17
C ALA A 176 -27.47 2.35 -4.77
N ASN A 177 -27.83 3.43 -5.47
CA ASN A 177 -27.25 4.76 -5.27
C ASN A 177 -27.88 5.46 -4.04
N ASN A 178 -27.69 4.88 -2.87
CA ASN A 178 -27.98 5.50 -1.58
C ASN A 178 -27.00 4.98 -0.50
N PRO A 179 -26.80 5.72 0.59
CA PRO A 179 -25.84 5.36 1.65
C PRO A 179 -26.06 3.96 2.24
N ASP A 180 -27.30 3.59 2.55
CA ASP A 180 -27.62 2.32 3.23
C ASP A 180 -27.29 1.11 2.33
N ALA A 181 -27.65 1.17 1.05
CA ALA A 181 -27.33 0.12 0.10
C ALA A 181 -25.83 0.03 -0.19
N ALA A 182 -25.12 1.17 -0.21
CA ALA A 182 -23.66 1.17 -0.34
C ALA A 182 -22.98 0.53 0.87
N ALA A 183 -23.41 0.86 2.08
CA ALA A 183 -22.93 0.23 3.32
C ALA A 183 -23.16 -1.30 3.28
N ALA A 184 -24.39 -1.73 3.02
CA ALA A 184 -24.73 -3.16 2.93
C ALA A 184 -23.94 -3.91 1.84
N PHE A 185 -23.62 -3.24 0.72
CA PHE A 185 -22.74 -3.78 -0.33
C PHE A 185 -21.33 -4.04 0.19
N PHE A 186 -20.72 -3.07 0.88
CA PHE A 186 -19.36 -3.25 1.44
C PHE A 186 -19.33 -4.21 2.63
N GLU A 187 -20.35 -4.19 3.49
CA GLU A 187 -20.46 -5.11 4.63
C GLU A 187 -20.53 -6.58 4.17
N SER A 188 -21.25 -6.85 3.08
CA SER A 188 -21.29 -8.19 2.47
C SER A 188 -20.04 -8.54 1.65
N ALA A 189 -19.30 -7.54 1.15
CA ALA A 189 -18.03 -7.75 0.46
C ALA A 189 -16.86 -8.04 1.42
N ARG A 190 -16.87 -7.49 2.63
CA ARG A 190 -15.75 -7.61 3.58
C ARG A 190 -15.37 -9.06 3.90
N PRO A 191 -16.31 -9.97 4.25
CA PRO A 191 -15.96 -11.37 4.57
C PRO A 191 -15.23 -12.09 3.44
N CYS A 192 -15.47 -11.70 2.19
CA CYS A 192 -14.75 -12.23 1.04
C CYS A 192 -13.28 -11.83 1.04
N LEU A 193 -12.99 -10.54 1.23
CA LEU A 193 -11.63 -10.01 1.36
C LEU A 193 -10.94 -10.60 2.59
N ASP A 194 -11.65 -10.64 3.72
CA ASP A 194 -11.16 -11.23 4.98
C ASP A 194 -10.65 -12.66 4.74
N SER A 195 -11.47 -13.50 4.10
CA SER A 195 -11.17 -14.92 3.89
C SER A 195 -9.98 -15.17 2.95
N VAL A 196 -9.90 -14.48 1.81
CA VAL A 196 -8.78 -14.70 0.87
C VAL A 196 -7.46 -14.19 1.43
N TRP A 197 -7.48 -13.04 2.10
CA TRP A 197 -6.27 -12.45 2.64
C TRP A 197 -5.77 -13.17 3.88
N GLN A 198 -6.66 -13.67 4.75
CA GLN A 198 -6.27 -14.51 5.88
C GLN A 198 -5.44 -15.71 5.42
N GLN A 199 -5.83 -16.35 4.32
CA GLN A 199 -5.10 -17.50 3.77
C GLN A 199 -3.71 -17.12 3.29
N VAL A 200 -3.59 -16.04 2.51
CA VAL A 200 -2.28 -15.54 2.03
C VAL A 200 -1.38 -15.14 3.19
N MET A 201 -1.87 -14.35 4.14
CA MET A 201 -1.07 -13.86 5.27
C MET A 201 -0.63 -15.00 6.20
N ASN A 202 -1.50 -15.99 6.45
CA ASN A 202 -1.12 -17.19 7.20
C ASN A 202 -0.07 -18.04 6.49
N TYR A 203 -0.12 -18.10 5.16
CA TYR A 203 0.86 -18.81 4.34
C TYR A 203 2.22 -18.11 4.41
N THR A 204 2.25 -16.79 4.18
CA THR A 204 3.46 -15.96 4.20
C THR A 204 3.98 -15.64 5.61
N LYS A 205 3.33 -16.17 6.65
CA LYS A 205 3.69 -15.97 8.07
C LYS A 205 3.67 -14.49 8.49
N LEU A 206 2.77 -13.72 7.89
CA LEU A 206 2.48 -12.34 8.26
C LEU A 206 1.28 -12.28 9.21
N PRO A 207 1.18 -11.25 10.07
CA PRO A 207 0.04 -11.12 10.97
C PRO A 207 -1.22 -10.81 10.17
N PHE A 208 -2.36 -11.31 10.66
CA PHE A 208 -3.66 -11.00 10.07
C PHE A 208 -4.69 -10.73 11.15
N ARG A 209 -5.47 -9.69 10.91
CA ARG A 209 -6.69 -9.34 11.66
C ARG A 209 -7.61 -8.63 10.68
N VAL A 210 -8.91 -8.69 10.92
CA VAL A 210 -9.89 -8.06 10.03
C VAL A 210 -9.93 -6.55 10.32
N PRO A 211 -10.07 -5.70 9.30
CA PRO A 211 -10.17 -4.26 9.52
C PRO A 211 -11.56 -3.90 10.03
N THR A 212 -11.64 -2.76 10.72
CA THR A 212 -12.94 -2.09 10.90
C THR A 212 -13.35 -1.43 9.58
N VAL A 213 -14.64 -1.34 9.30
CA VAL A 213 -15.15 -0.54 8.18
C VAL A 213 -16.13 0.47 8.74
N LYS A 214 -16.01 1.73 8.31
CA LYS A 214 -16.93 2.81 8.64
C LYS A 214 -17.50 3.41 7.37
N TYR A 215 -18.76 3.81 7.44
CA TYR A 215 -19.50 4.44 6.35
C TYR A 215 -19.93 5.85 6.80
N PRO A 216 -19.00 6.83 6.88
CA PRO A 216 -19.39 8.18 7.25
C PRO A 216 -20.47 8.72 6.31
N SER A 217 -21.47 9.36 6.90
CA SER A 217 -22.54 10.04 6.18
C SER A 217 -22.39 11.55 6.29
N GLY A 218 -22.69 12.27 5.21
CA GLY A 218 -22.66 13.73 5.18
C GLY A 218 -21.27 14.28 4.89
N LYS A 219 -21.21 15.61 4.75
CA LYS A 219 -20.04 16.31 4.21
C LYS A 219 -18.90 16.52 5.21
N ASN A 220 -19.18 16.37 6.51
CA ASN A 220 -18.22 16.65 7.58
C ASN A 220 -18.21 15.49 8.59
N TRP A 221 -17.03 14.95 8.86
CA TRP A 221 -16.81 13.87 9.83
C TRP A 221 -15.31 13.79 10.17
N SER A 222 -14.95 13.06 11.23
CA SER A 222 -13.58 12.99 11.74
C SER A 222 -13.05 11.56 11.82
N SER A 223 -11.73 11.41 11.65
CA SER A 223 -10.99 10.17 11.88
C SER A 223 -9.66 10.45 12.58
N PRO A 224 -8.99 9.43 13.15
CA PRO A 224 -7.62 9.59 13.66
C PRO A 224 -6.62 10.02 12.58
N CYS A 225 -6.91 9.75 11.31
CA CYS A 225 -6.08 10.17 10.17
C CYS A 225 -6.42 11.58 9.64
N GLY A 226 -7.38 12.27 10.25
CA GLY A 226 -7.75 13.65 9.96
C GLY A 226 -9.25 13.86 9.77
N ASP A 227 -9.61 15.13 9.57
CA ASP A 227 -10.98 15.58 9.40
C ASP A 227 -11.37 15.71 7.93
N ALA A 228 -12.58 15.27 7.62
CA ALA A 228 -13.22 15.47 6.34
C ALA A 228 -14.10 16.73 6.38
N SER A 229 -13.98 17.56 5.36
CA SER A 229 -14.85 18.71 5.15
C SER A 229 -15.29 18.80 3.69
N GLY A 230 -16.51 19.29 3.46
CA GLY A 230 -17.03 19.57 2.12
C GLY A 230 -17.50 18.36 1.30
N GLY A 231 -17.40 17.14 1.83
CA GLY A 231 -17.88 15.92 1.16
C GLY A 231 -17.03 15.45 -0.03
N SER A 232 -15.75 15.82 -0.08
CA SER A 232 -14.81 15.46 -1.16
C SER A 232 -13.74 14.44 -0.74
N VAL A 233 -13.81 13.91 0.48
CA VAL A 233 -12.85 12.90 0.94
C VAL A 233 -13.19 11.58 0.29
N ALA A 234 -12.27 11.08 -0.54
CA ALA A 234 -12.35 9.76 -1.14
C ALA A 234 -12.35 8.66 -0.06
N ALA A 235 -12.61 7.41 -0.46
CA ALA A 235 -12.34 6.27 0.41
C ALA A 235 -10.85 6.23 0.78
N PHE A 236 -10.54 5.75 1.98
CA PHE A 236 -9.16 5.58 2.44
C PHE A 236 -9.08 4.56 3.58
N TYR A 237 -7.92 3.91 3.70
CA TYR A 237 -7.53 3.17 4.88
C TYR A 237 -6.77 4.04 5.88
N CYS A 238 -7.15 3.98 7.17
CA CYS A 238 -6.45 4.62 8.26
C CYS A 238 -5.68 3.59 9.10
N SER A 239 -4.35 3.60 9.03
CA SER A 239 -3.50 2.66 9.77
C SER A 239 -3.46 2.91 11.29
N GLN A 240 -3.80 4.10 11.76
CA GLN A 240 -3.81 4.41 13.19
C GLN A 240 -4.86 3.61 13.99
N ASN A 241 -5.98 3.28 13.35
CA ASN A 241 -7.08 2.52 13.96
C ASN A 241 -7.57 1.37 13.07
N GLU A 242 -6.79 1.01 12.05
CA GLU A 242 -7.04 -0.08 11.12
C GLU A 242 -8.44 -0.10 10.54
N THR A 243 -8.88 1.07 10.09
CA THR A 243 -10.25 1.28 9.61
C THR A 243 -10.26 1.68 8.14
N LEU A 244 -11.08 1.00 7.34
CA LEU A 244 -11.47 1.45 6.01
C LEU A 244 -12.62 2.45 6.18
N TYR A 245 -12.42 3.67 5.71
CA TYR A 245 -13.45 4.71 5.67
C TYR A 245 -14.02 4.78 4.26
N MET A 246 -15.31 4.50 4.13
CA MET A 246 -16.04 4.43 2.86
C MET A 246 -17.18 5.48 2.84
N PRO A 247 -16.86 6.79 2.81
CA PRO A 247 -17.87 7.84 2.83
C PRO A 247 -18.67 7.84 1.52
N TYR A 248 -20.00 7.80 1.60
CA TYR A 248 -20.86 7.69 0.41
C TYR A 248 -20.64 8.87 -0.55
N GLU A 249 -20.48 10.08 -0.02
CA GLU A 249 -20.20 11.30 -0.78
C GLU A 249 -18.87 11.22 -1.56
N GLY A 250 -17.89 10.48 -1.05
CA GLY A 250 -16.57 10.28 -1.65
C GLY A 250 -16.53 9.23 -2.77
N LEU A 251 -17.59 8.44 -2.95
CA LEU A 251 -17.63 7.36 -3.94
C LEU A 251 -17.90 7.85 -5.37
N GLN A 252 -18.14 9.14 -5.58
CA GLN A 252 -18.43 9.70 -6.91
C GLN A 252 -19.63 9.02 -7.59
N VAL A 253 -20.69 8.74 -6.82
CA VAL A 253 -21.89 8.04 -7.31
C VAL A 253 -22.60 8.80 -8.43
N SER A 254 -22.50 10.13 -8.45
CA SER A 254 -22.99 10.96 -9.56
C SER A 254 -22.27 10.69 -10.89
N GLN A 255 -21.00 10.29 -10.86
CA GLN A 255 -20.19 9.99 -12.04
C GLN A 255 -20.37 8.54 -12.49
N TYR A 256 -20.31 7.58 -11.55
CA TYR A 256 -20.28 6.16 -11.89
C TYR A 256 -21.65 5.48 -11.88
N GLY A 257 -22.65 6.05 -11.19
CA GLY A 257 -24.01 5.53 -11.16
C GLY A 257 -24.09 4.08 -10.65
N ASN A 258 -24.97 3.28 -11.26
CA ASN A 258 -25.19 1.90 -10.84
C ASN A 258 -24.16 0.93 -11.46
N ARG A 259 -22.87 1.12 -11.11
CA ARG A 259 -21.74 0.30 -11.60
C ARG A 259 -21.00 -0.33 -10.42
N PRO A 260 -21.55 -1.39 -9.78
CA PRO A 260 -21.02 -1.94 -8.53
C PRO A 260 -19.55 -2.37 -8.57
N GLY A 261 -19.04 -2.75 -9.74
CA GLY A 261 -17.64 -3.13 -9.91
C GLY A 261 -16.65 -2.00 -9.61
N VAL A 262 -17.04 -0.76 -9.92
CA VAL A 262 -16.24 0.45 -9.62
C VAL A 262 -16.00 0.55 -8.11
N TYR A 263 -17.06 0.43 -7.33
CA TYR A 263 -17.02 0.56 -5.88
C TYR A 263 -16.35 -0.63 -5.21
N LEU A 264 -16.55 -1.85 -5.73
CA LEU A 264 -15.84 -3.03 -5.25
C LEU A 264 -14.32 -2.91 -5.45
N ALA A 265 -13.88 -2.35 -6.59
CA ALA A 265 -12.47 -2.13 -6.85
C ALA A 265 -11.86 -1.10 -5.88
N VAL A 266 -12.58 -0.02 -5.56
CA VAL A 266 -12.15 0.95 -4.53
C VAL A 266 -12.08 0.28 -3.16
N PHE A 267 -13.08 -0.50 -2.77
CA PHE A 267 -13.05 -1.20 -1.48
C PHE A 267 -11.90 -2.20 -1.37
N ALA A 268 -11.60 -2.93 -2.46
CA ALA A 268 -10.47 -3.83 -2.52
C ALA A 268 -9.11 -3.11 -2.50
N HIS A 269 -9.02 -1.90 -3.07
CA HIS A 269 -7.84 -1.03 -2.98
C HIS A 269 -7.56 -0.61 -1.54
N GLU A 270 -8.58 -0.12 -0.83
CA GLU A 270 -8.43 0.25 0.58
C GLU A 270 -8.10 -0.96 1.47
N TYR A 271 -8.64 -2.13 1.13
CA TYR A 271 -8.28 -3.36 1.81
C TYR A 271 -6.81 -3.74 1.52
N ALA A 272 -6.29 -3.47 0.33
CA ALA A 272 -4.89 -3.71 0.01
C ALA A 272 -3.95 -2.83 0.85
N HIS A 273 -4.30 -1.58 1.15
CA HIS A 273 -3.55 -0.77 2.12
C HIS A 273 -3.57 -1.37 3.53
N HIS A 274 -4.68 -1.98 3.95
CA HIS A 274 -4.71 -2.73 5.20
C HIS A 274 -3.69 -3.89 5.18
N ILE A 275 -3.60 -4.63 4.07
CA ILE A 275 -2.59 -5.70 3.92
C ILE A 275 -1.16 -5.17 3.92
N GLN A 276 -0.90 -4.04 3.27
CA GLN A 276 0.41 -3.38 3.31
C GLN A 276 0.78 -2.96 4.74
N ALA A 277 -0.20 -2.51 5.54
CA ALA A 277 0.05 -2.16 6.94
C ALA A 277 0.32 -3.39 7.79
N LEU A 278 -0.47 -4.46 7.64
CA LEU A 278 -0.28 -5.72 8.36
C LEU A 278 1.06 -6.39 8.02
N SER A 279 1.50 -6.30 6.77
CA SER A 279 2.77 -6.91 6.33
C SER A 279 4.00 -6.14 6.79
N GLY A 280 3.85 -4.90 7.27
CA GLY A 280 4.93 -3.99 7.63
C GLY A 280 5.44 -3.11 6.47
N ILE A 281 4.86 -3.25 5.28
CA ILE A 281 5.26 -2.46 4.10
C ILE A 281 4.95 -0.98 4.30
N SER A 282 3.76 -0.64 4.83
CA SER A 282 3.38 0.76 5.02
C SER A 282 4.33 1.50 5.95
N GLU A 283 4.82 0.86 7.02
CA GLU A 283 5.78 1.47 7.95
C GLU A 283 7.13 1.70 7.26
N ALA A 284 7.66 0.67 6.59
CA ALA A 284 8.90 0.79 5.82
C ALA A 284 8.82 1.86 4.71
N TYR A 285 7.64 2.01 4.10
CA TYR A 285 7.36 3.05 3.11
C TYR A 285 7.40 4.45 3.74
N TRP A 286 6.72 4.65 4.86
CA TRP A 286 6.69 5.95 5.52
C TRP A 286 8.08 6.40 5.97
N ASP A 287 8.86 5.50 6.55
CA ASP A 287 10.24 5.77 6.95
C ASP A 287 11.10 6.17 5.75
N ALA A 288 11.10 5.35 4.68
CA ALA A 288 11.88 5.62 3.48
C ALA A 288 11.45 6.93 2.78
N ARG A 289 10.15 7.20 2.72
CA ARG A 289 9.59 8.42 2.10
C ARG A 289 9.98 9.66 2.90
N TYR A 290 9.93 9.57 4.23
CA TYR A 290 10.34 10.66 5.11
C TYR A 290 11.83 10.98 4.93
N GLU A 291 12.69 9.96 4.92
CA GLU A 291 14.14 10.12 4.71
C GLU A 291 14.47 10.73 3.34
N ALA A 292 13.73 10.34 2.29
CA ALA A 292 13.88 10.90 0.95
C ALA A 292 13.32 12.34 0.81
N GLY A 293 12.59 12.82 1.80
CA GLY A 293 11.78 14.03 1.72
C GLY A 293 10.42 13.76 1.08
N THR A 294 9.34 13.91 1.86
CA THR A 294 7.96 13.51 1.52
C THR A 294 7.46 14.01 0.16
N ASP A 295 7.84 15.23 -0.20
CA ASP A 295 7.42 15.91 -1.44
C ASP A 295 8.55 15.98 -2.50
N SER A 296 9.69 15.33 -2.24
CA SER A 296 10.75 15.22 -3.24
C SER A 296 10.33 14.28 -4.37
N ALA A 297 11.02 14.36 -5.52
CA ALA A 297 10.76 13.42 -6.62
C ALA A 297 10.91 11.94 -6.19
N ALA A 298 11.85 11.65 -5.28
CA ALA A 298 12.06 10.32 -4.74
C ALA A 298 10.93 9.92 -3.77
N GLY A 299 10.51 10.81 -2.86
CA GLY A 299 9.39 10.55 -1.96
C GLY A 299 8.06 10.36 -2.70
N LEU A 300 7.82 11.14 -3.75
CA LEU A 300 6.68 11.00 -4.64
C LEU A 300 6.74 9.69 -5.45
N GLU A 301 7.91 9.24 -5.92
CA GLU A 301 8.05 7.90 -6.49
C GLU A 301 7.68 6.78 -5.52
N MET A 302 8.09 6.87 -4.25
CA MET A 302 7.71 5.89 -3.24
C MET A 302 6.19 5.88 -3.02
N SER A 303 5.54 7.05 -3.04
CA SER A 303 4.08 7.14 -2.98
C SER A 303 3.43 6.41 -4.15
N ARG A 304 3.88 6.67 -5.39
CA ARG A 304 3.36 5.99 -6.59
C ARG A 304 3.53 4.48 -6.50
N ARG A 305 4.66 3.98 -5.99
CA ARG A 305 4.87 2.54 -5.77
C ARG A 305 3.86 1.96 -4.78
N ASN A 306 3.61 2.63 -3.66
CA ASN A 306 2.63 2.22 -2.66
C ASN A 306 1.22 2.11 -3.25
N GLU A 307 0.78 3.16 -3.95
CA GLU A 307 -0.56 3.24 -4.55
C GLU A 307 -0.75 2.23 -5.70
N LEU A 308 0.22 2.13 -6.62
CA LEU A 308 0.14 1.17 -7.73
C LEU A 308 0.19 -0.29 -7.26
N SER A 309 0.83 -0.56 -6.11
CA SER A 309 0.80 -1.88 -5.48
C SER A 309 -0.60 -2.20 -4.95
N ALA A 310 -1.24 -1.27 -4.23
CA ALA A 310 -2.62 -1.44 -3.77
C ALA A 310 -3.60 -1.61 -4.95
N GLN A 311 -3.40 -0.84 -6.01
CA GLN A 311 -4.15 -0.92 -7.26
C GLN A 311 -4.03 -2.30 -7.93
N CYS A 312 -2.82 -2.87 -7.99
CA CYS A 312 -2.61 -4.24 -8.48
C CYS A 312 -3.28 -5.31 -7.60
N LEU A 313 -3.19 -5.18 -6.28
CA LEU A 313 -3.81 -6.11 -5.33
C LEU A 313 -5.35 -6.03 -5.39
N SER A 314 -5.93 -4.85 -5.64
CA SER A 314 -7.36 -4.68 -5.94
C SER A 314 -7.76 -5.49 -7.18
N GLY A 315 -7.00 -5.38 -8.27
CA GLY A 315 -7.22 -6.18 -9.47
C GLY A 315 -7.14 -7.68 -9.19
N THR A 316 -6.13 -8.12 -8.45
CA THR A 316 -5.95 -9.52 -8.01
C THR A 316 -7.21 -10.06 -7.32
N PHE A 317 -7.81 -9.28 -6.42
CA PHE A 317 -9.06 -9.68 -5.74
C PHE A 317 -10.22 -9.86 -6.73
N LEU A 318 -10.49 -8.88 -7.59
CA LEU A 318 -11.59 -9.00 -8.56
C LEU A 318 -11.37 -10.15 -9.54
N GLY A 319 -10.14 -10.36 -10.01
CA GLY A 319 -9.79 -11.48 -10.89
C GLY A 319 -9.97 -12.86 -10.24
N SER A 320 -9.77 -12.96 -8.93
CA SER A 320 -9.96 -14.21 -8.17
C SER A 320 -11.44 -14.55 -7.90
N THR A 321 -12.33 -13.56 -7.90
CA THR A 321 -13.73 -13.71 -7.48
C THR A 321 -14.72 -13.73 -8.65
N VAL A 322 -14.39 -13.09 -9.77
CA VAL A 322 -15.25 -13.00 -10.95
C VAL A 322 -15.65 -14.39 -11.48
N GLY A 323 -16.96 -14.59 -11.66
CA GLY A 323 -17.50 -15.79 -12.30
C GLY A 323 -17.30 -17.08 -11.50
N ARG A 324 -17.06 -17.00 -10.18
CA ARG A 324 -16.83 -18.16 -9.31
C ARG A 324 -18.09 -18.67 -8.59
N GLY A 325 -19.28 -18.35 -9.10
CA GLY A 325 -20.56 -18.81 -8.56
C GLY A 325 -21.15 -17.91 -7.46
N GLY A 326 -20.58 -16.73 -7.24
CA GLY A 326 -21.17 -15.68 -6.40
C GLY A 326 -21.89 -14.61 -7.22
N SER A 327 -22.24 -13.49 -6.60
CA SER A 327 -22.83 -12.34 -7.29
C SER A 327 -21.80 -11.57 -8.14
N VAL A 328 -20.50 -11.62 -7.82
CA VAL A 328 -19.43 -10.97 -8.61
C VAL A 328 -19.34 -11.58 -10.01
N ASP A 329 -19.95 -10.90 -10.98
CA ASP A 329 -20.12 -11.34 -12.36
C ASP A 329 -19.20 -10.59 -13.35
N GLN A 330 -19.29 -10.99 -14.62
CA GLN A 330 -18.50 -10.39 -15.69
C GLN A 330 -18.85 -8.91 -15.93
N ALA A 331 -20.08 -8.48 -15.59
CA ALA A 331 -20.49 -7.09 -15.76
C ALA A 331 -19.82 -6.19 -14.72
N MET A 332 -19.82 -6.59 -13.45
CA MET A 332 -19.05 -5.93 -12.40
C MET A 332 -17.56 -5.92 -12.71
N TYR A 333 -16.99 -7.05 -13.15
CA TYR A 333 -15.58 -7.08 -13.52
C TYR A 333 -15.24 -6.12 -14.66
N ARG A 334 -16.10 -6.02 -15.68
CA ARG A 334 -15.93 -5.06 -16.79
C ARG A 334 -16.06 -3.60 -16.32
N ASP A 335 -16.99 -3.31 -15.40
CA ASP A 335 -17.14 -1.98 -14.82
C ASP A 335 -15.89 -1.54 -14.07
N ALA A 336 -15.31 -2.44 -13.27
CA ALA A 336 -14.02 -2.20 -12.65
C ALA A 336 -12.94 -2.02 -13.72
N TRP A 337 -12.78 -2.95 -14.65
CA TRP A 337 -11.76 -2.92 -15.71
C TRP A 337 -11.68 -1.58 -16.46
N GLN A 338 -12.82 -0.92 -16.69
CA GLN A 338 -12.94 0.30 -17.49
C GLN A 338 -12.84 1.60 -16.69
N THR A 339 -12.61 1.54 -15.37
CA THR A 339 -12.64 2.73 -14.49
C THR A 339 -11.41 2.83 -13.60
N GLN A 340 -10.27 2.29 -14.04
CA GLN A 340 -9.03 2.28 -13.27
C GLN A 340 -8.08 3.43 -13.62
N ASP A 341 -8.56 4.42 -14.38
CA ASP A 341 -7.97 5.74 -14.61
C ASP A 341 -8.10 6.61 -13.35
N ARG A 342 -7.44 6.16 -12.27
CA ARG A 342 -7.43 6.79 -10.94
C ARG A 342 -6.03 7.30 -10.56
N GLY A 343 -5.22 7.64 -11.55
CA GLY A 343 -3.87 8.13 -11.35
C GLY A 343 -3.78 9.64 -11.14
N ASP A 344 -2.56 10.14 -11.28
CA ASP A 344 -2.18 11.55 -11.22
C ASP A 344 -2.83 12.34 -12.36
N HIS A 345 -3.53 13.41 -11.99
CA HIS A 345 -4.10 14.38 -12.92
C HIS A 345 -3.31 15.69 -12.92
N ASN A 346 -3.48 16.50 -13.97
CA ASN A 346 -2.74 17.74 -14.13
C ASN A 346 -2.95 18.70 -12.93
N GLY A 347 -1.85 19.25 -12.40
CA GLY A 347 -1.90 20.39 -11.48
C GLY A 347 -1.64 20.08 -10.01
N GLY A 348 -1.32 18.85 -9.62
CA GLY A 348 -0.75 18.61 -8.29
C GLY A 348 0.25 17.47 -8.19
N PRO A 349 0.51 16.95 -6.97
CA PRO A 349 1.59 15.99 -6.74
C PRO A 349 1.46 14.74 -7.59
N ARG A 350 2.60 14.15 -7.91
CA ARG A 350 2.70 12.87 -8.62
C ARG A 350 2.84 11.73 -7.63
N ASP A 351 1.75 11.37 -6.97
CA ASP A 351 1.73 10.48 -5.81
C ASP A 351 0.95 9.16 -6.02
N HIS A 352 0.21 9.04 -7.12
CA HIS A 352 -0.59 7.85 -7.49
C HIS A 352 -0.18 7.21 -8.83
N GLY A 353 0.72 7.85 -9.59
CA GLY A 353 1.23 7.39 -10.89
C GLY A 353 0.26 7.75 -12.00
N SER A 354 0.67 7.74 -13.27
CA SER A 354 -0.25 8.12 -14.35
C SER A 354 -1.46 7.18 -14.47
N ASP A 355 -2.57 7.65 -15.05
CA ASP A 355 -3.73 6.79 -15.34
C ASP A 355 -3.37 5.53 -16.11
N ALA A 356 -2.44 5.65 -17.07
CA ALA A 356 -1.97 4.49 -17.83
C ALA A 356 -1.32 3.44 -16.93
N HIS A 357 -0.53 3.88 -15.93
CA HIS A 357 0.08 2.98 -14.95
C HIS A 357 -0.97 2.40 -14.00
N ALA A 358 -1.88 3.21 -13.46
CA ALA A 358 -2.96 2.74 -12.59
C ALA A 358 -3.83 1.67 -13.27
N VAL A 359 -4.22 1.91 -14.53
CA VAL A 359 -4.94 0.93 -15.35
C VAL A 359 -4.08 -0.33 -15.56
N SER A 360 -2.83 -0.18 -15.97
CA SER A 360 -1.97 -1.32 -16.29
C SER A 360 -1.71 -2.23 -15.09
N TRP A 361 -1.43 -1.68 -13.90
CA TRP A 361 -1.16 -2.44 -12.69
C TRP A 361 -2.42 -3.15 -12.18
N TRP A 362 -3.58 -2.49 -12.23
CA TRP A 362 -4.84 -3.14 -11.89
C TRP A 362 -5.14 -4.33 -12.80
N GLN A 363 -5.04 -4.13 -14.11
CA GLN A 363 -5.25 -5.17 -15.11
C GLN A 363 -4.23 -6.31 -14.95
N HIS A 364 -2.98 -5.98 -14.63
CA HIS A 364 -1.93 -6.94 -14.36
C HIS A 364 -2.29 -7.86 -13.19
N GLY A 365 -2.67 -7.29 -12.04
CA GLY A 365 -3.12 -8.07 -10.88
C GLY A 365 -4.32 -8.95 -11.20
N ALA A 366 -5.32 -8.38 -11.88
CA ALA A 366 -6.53 -9.10 -12.27
C ALA A 366 -6.27 -10.29 -13.21
N GLN A 367 -5.27 -10.17 -14.09
CA GLN A 367 -4.87 -11.20 -15.05
C GLN A 367 -3.78 -12.15 -14.56
N LYS A 368 -3.05 -11.85 -13.48
CA LYS A 368 -1.98 -12.74 -13.02
C LYS A 368 -2.34 -13.46 -11.74
N ASN A 369 -3.07 -12.80 -10.84
CA ASN A 369 -3.41 -13.30 -9.52
C ASN A 369 -2.20 -13.96 -8.83
N ARG A 370 -1.09 -13.21 -8.70
CA ARG A 370 0.13 -13.62 -8.00
C ARG A 370 0.69 -12.44 -7.22
N MET A 371 1.03 -12.65 -5.94
CA MET A 371 1.45 -11.56 -5.06
C MET A 371 2.74 -10.88 -5.55
N PHE A 372 3.74 -11.67 -5.95
CA PHE A 372 5.00 -11.14 -6.48
C PHE A 372 4.83 -10.26 -7.73
N GLN A 373 3.78 -10.51 -8.52
CA GLN A 373 3.46 -9.73 -9.72
C GLN A 373 2.94 -8.33 -9.37
N CYS A 374 2.58 -8.06 -8.11
CA CYS A 374 2.19 -6.74 -7.63
C CYS A 374 3.30 -6.03 -6.83
N ASN A 375 4.53 -6.54 -6.87
CA ASN A 375 5.68 -5.95 -6.19
C ASN A 375 6.24 -4.75 -6.99
N THR A 376 5.58 -3.61 -6.86
CA THR A 376 6.00 -2.33 -7.47
C THR A 376 7.31 -1.82 -6.91
N TRP A 377 7.75 -2.25 -5.72
CA TRP A 377 9.02 -1.85 -5.11
C TRP A 377 10.23 -2.42 -5.85
N ALA A 378 10.06 -3.57 -6.53
CA ALA A 378 11.08 -4.18 -7.39
C ALA A 378 10.97 -3.72 -8.87
N ALA A 379 9.94 -2.95 -9.23
CA ALA A 379 9.72 -2.47 -10.59
C ALA A 379 10.67 -1.32 -10.96
N LYS A 380 10.88 -1.09 -12.27
CA LYS A 380 11.67 0.07 -12.72
C LYS A 380 10.88 1.35 -12.47
N SER A 381 11.57 2.47 -12.23
CA SER A 381 10.91 3.77 -12.01
C SER A 381 9.99 4.19 -13.16
N ALA A 382 10.30 3.79 -14.39
CA ALA A 382 9.46 4.06 -15.56
C ALA A 382 8.11 3.31 -15.52
N ASP A 383 8.03 2.18 -14.82
CA ASP A 383 6.83 1.35 -14.73
C ASP A 383 5.88 1.82 -13.60
N VAL A 384 6.30 2.81 -12.80
CA VAL A 384 5.57 3.35 -11.65
C VAL A 384 5.40 4.86 -11.72
N SER A 385 5.50 5.43 -12.94
CA SER A 385 5.62 6.87 -13.11
C SER A 385 4.29 7.61 -13.11
#